data_AF-A0AAU4WA10-F1
#
_entry.id   AF-A0AAU4WA10-F1
#
_cell.length_a   1.000
_cell.length_b   1.000
_cell.length_c   1.000
_cell.angle_alpha   90.00
_cell.angle_beta   90.00
_cell.angle_gamma   90.00
#
_symmetry.space_group_name_H-M   'P 1'
#
loop_
_entity.id
_entity.type
_entity.pdbx_description
1 polymer ?
#
loop_
_entity_poly.entity_id
_entity_poly.type
_entity_poly.pdbx_seq_one_letter_code
_entity_poly.pdbx_strand_id
1 'polypeptide(L)'
;MADEESSQARGEGPSEQGPSHPDEQMEAPLAEFRMEMRDRFPGGRAVIGVEQEGEFVWLASRQHVTEQARDEFVDQLQRIVNEGWWVQNWPGRS
;
A
#
# COMPACT_ATOMS: atom_id res chain seq x y z
N MET A 1 4.19 -7.99 -71.55
CA MET A 1 3.47 -6.86 -70.95
C MET A 1 3.51 -7.13 -69.45
N ALA A 2 4.57 -6.76 -68.71
CA ALA A 2 4.96 -5.38 -68.33
C ALA A 2 3.76 -4.70 -67.63
N ASP A 3 3.79 -4.24 -66.38
CA ASP A 3 4.82 -3.61 -65.52
C ASP A 3 4.52 -3.98 -64.03
N GLU A 4 5.50 -4.23 -63.16
CA GLU A 4 6.09 -3.24 -62.23
C GLU A 4 5.11 -2.19 -61.66
N GLU A 5 4.75 -2.31 -60.39
CA GLU A 5 4.73 -1.13 -59.52
C GLU A 5 5.18 -1.49 -58.10
N SER A 6 6.43 -1.10 -57.84
CA SER A 6 7.08 -1.02 -56.55
C SER A 6 6.41 0.06 -55.71
N SER A 7 5.97 -0.26 -54.49
CA SER A 7 5.57 0.76 -53.51
C SER A 7 6.39 0.60 -52.24
N GLN A 8 6.99 1.73 -51.87
CA GLN A 8 8.10 1.91 -50.97
C GLN A 8 7.83 1.58 -49.50
N ALA A 9 8.94 1.19 -48.86
CA ALA A 9 9.25 1.28 -47.45
C ALA A 9 8.67 2.52 -46.74
N ARG A 10 8.20 2.31 -45.50
CA ARG A 10 8.29 3.33 -44.43
C ARG A 10 8.19 2.71 -43.04
N GLY A 11 9.32 2.74 -42.34
CA GLY A 11 9.36 3.02 -40.90
C GLY A 11 9.32 1.82 -39.96
N GLU A 12 10.43 1.09 -39.85
CA GLU A 12 10.85 0.60 -38.54
C GLU A 12 11.16 1.83 -37.68
N GLY A 13 10.14 2.32 -36.95
CA GLY A 13 10.37 3.29 -35.89
C GLY A 13 11.15 2.61 -34.77
N PRO A 14 12.24 3.20 -34.26
CA PRO A 14 12.92 2.65 -33.10
C PRO A 14 11.90 2.57 -31.96
N SER A 15 11.78 1.38 -31.38
CA SER A 15 11.00 1.15 -30.18
C SER A 15 11.39 2.20 -29.15
N GLU A 16 10.50 3.15 -28.89
CA GLU A 16 10.59 4.00 -27.70
C GLU A 16 10.41 3.07 -26.51
N GLN A 17 11.53 2.48 -26.08
CA GLN A 17 11.69 2.03 -24.71
C GLN A 17 11.51 3.29 -23.86
N GLY A 18 10.25 3.54 -23.48
CA GLY A 18 9.91 4.48 -22.43
C GLY A 18 10.83 4.17 -21.25
N PRO A 19 11.29 5.19 -20.51
CA PRO A 19 12.28 5.01 -19.47
C PRO A 19 11.80 3.87 -18.56
N SER A 20 12.57 2.78 -18.57
CA SER A 20 12.47 1.74 -17.57
C SER A 20 12.70 2.46 -16.25
N HIS A 21 11.62 2.72 -15.53
CA HIS A 21 11.70 3.17 -14.16
C HIS A 21 12.61 2.15 -13.47
N PRO A 22 13.80 2.56 -12.99
CA PRO A 22 14.66 1.64 -12.28
C PRO A 22 13.82 1.09 -11.15
N ASP A 23 13.79 -0.24 -11.05
CA ASP A 23 13.13 -0.99 -9.97
C ASP A 23 13.00 -0.12 -8.74
N GLU A 24 11.79 0.42 -8.52
CA GLU A 24 11.37 0.84 -7.19
C GLU A 24 11.44 -0.45 -6.40
N GLN A 25 12.62 -0.72 -5.84
CA GLN A 25 12.80 -1.68 -4.78
C GLN A 25 11.83 -1.20 -3.72
N MET A 26 10.61 -1.75 -3.75
CA MET A 26 9.65 -1.57 -2.69
C MET A 26 10.36 -2.12 -1.46
N GLU A 27 11.03 -1.23 -0.72
CA GLU A 27 11.57 -1.55 0.58
C GLU A 27 10.44 -2.18 1.38
N ALA A 28 10.72 -3.31 2.01
CA ALA A 28 9.72 -3.98 2.83
C ALA A 28 9.15 -2.95 3.81
N PRO A 29 7.83 -2.93 4.03
CA PRO A 29 7.21 -1.91 4.86
C PRO A 29 7.89 -1.88 6.23
N LEU A 30 8.18 -0.68 6.69
CA LEU A 30 8.90 -0.46 7.94
C LEU A 30 8.08 -0.86 9.18
N ALA A 31 6.80 -1.19 9.00
CA ALA A 31 5.93 -1.72 10.03
C ALA A 31 4.92 -2.72 9.46
N GLU A 32 4.36 -3.57 10.31
CA GLU A 32 3.19 -4.39 10.01
C GLU A 32 1.93 -3.80 10.66
N PHE A 33 0.77 -3.95 10.01
CA PHE A 33 -0.52 -3.55 10.57
C PHE A 33 -1.47 -4.72 10.80
N ARG A 34 -2.13 -4.71 11.96
CA ARG A 34 -3.29 -5.57 12.24
C ARG A 34 -4.35 -4.87 13.07
N MET A 35 -5.59 -5.33 12.93
CA MET A 35 -6.71 -4.91 13.78
C MET A 35 -7.27 -6.09 14.57
N GLU A 36 -7.42 -5.91 15.87
CA GLU A 36 -8.03 -6.89 16.77
C GLU A 36 -9.34 -6.37 17.34
N MET A 37 -10.38 -7.20 17.28
CA MET A 37 -11.68 -6.87 17.85
C MET A 37 -11.74 -7.27 19.33
N ARG A 38 -12.20 -6.35 20.18
CA ARG A 38 -12.46 -6.54 21.61
C ARG A 38 -13.91 -6.22 21.91
N ASP A 39 -14.50 -6.81 22.94
CA ASP A 39 -15.92 -6.60 23.24
C ASP A 39 -16.23 -5.13 23.57
N ARG A 40 -15.39 -4.51 24.42
CA ARG A 40 -15.52 -3.11 24.82
C ARG A 40 -14.21 -2.56 25.39
N PHE A 41 -14.11 -1.23 25.42
CA PHE A 41 -13.07 -0.51 26.16
C PHE A 41 -13.64 0.37 27.27
N PRO A 42 -12.89 0.62 28.35
CA PRO A 42 -13.27 1.61 29.34
C PRO A 42 -13.33 3.02 28.71
N GLY A 43 -14.28 3.83 29.20
CA GLY A 43 -14.43 5.22 28.77
C GLY A 43 -15.08 5.41 27.38
N GLY A 44 -15.76 4.39 26.83
CA GLY A 44 -16.52 4.53 25.58
C GLY A 44 -15.67 4.70 24.32
N ARG A 45 -14.39 4.29 24.36
CA ARG A 45 -13.50 4.38 23.20
C ARG A 45 -13.91 3.38 22.12
N ALA A 46 -13.87 3.81 20.88
CA ALA A 46 -14.09 2.93 19.72
C ALA A 46 -12.81 2.15 19.35
N VAL A 47 -11.65 2.80 19.42
CA VAL A 47 -10.35 2.22 19.03
C VAL A 47 -9.25 2.69 19.98
N ILE A 48 -8.25 1.84 20.22
CA ILE A 48 -6.97 2.16 20.87
C ILE A 48 -5.84 1.70 19.94
N GLY A 49 -4.99 2.63 19.51
CA GLY A 49 -3.74 2.32 18.80
C GLY A 49 -2.66 1.90 19.78
N VAL A 50 -2.01 0.77 19.50
CA VAL A 50 -0.85 0.26 20.23
C VAL A 50 0.28 0.10 19.23
N GLU A 51 1.37 0.81 19.46
CA GLU A 51 2.54 0.82 18.58
C GLU A 51 3.78 0.33 19.31
N GLN A 52 4.56 -0.45 18.60
CA GLN A 52 5.92 -0.87 18.95
C GLN A 52 6.77 -0.80 17.68
N GLU A 53 8.10 -0.80 17.79
CA GLU A 53 8.94 -0.72 16.60
C GLU A 53 8.67 -1.88 15.63
N GLY A 54 8.32 -1.53 14.39
CA GLY A 54 7.98 -2.48 13.33
C GLY A 54 6.54 -3.01 13.38
N GLU A 55 5.70 -2.57 14.32
CA GLU A 55 4.33 -3.07 14.42
C GLU A 55 3.35 -2.01 14.92
N PHE A 56 2.17 -2.01 14.30
CA PHE A 56 1.02 -1.19 14.68
C PHE A 56 -0.24 -2.02 14.79
N VAL A 57 -0.87 -2.01 15.97
CA VAL A 57 -2.12 -2.72 16.25
C VAL A 57 -3.23 -1.75 16.61
N TRP A 58 -4.37 -1.86 15.94
CA TRP A 58 -5.62 -1.23 16.38
C TRP A 58 -6.48 -2.22 17.16
N LEU A 59 -6.69 -1.95 18.44
CA LEU A 59 -7.68 -2.64 19.25
C LEU A 59 -9.03 -1.92 19.05
N ALA A 60 -9.99 -2.57 18.40
CA ALA A 60 -11.29 -2.00 18.04
C ALA A 60 -12.44 -2.60 18.86
N SER A 61 -13.39 -1.78 19.29
CA SER A 61 -14.52 -2.18 20.13
C SER A 61 -15.68 -2.68 19.28
N ARG A 62 -16.13 -3.92 19.48
CA ARG A 62 -17.30 -4.51 18.81
C ARG A 62 -18.60 -3.74 19.03
N GLN A 63 -18.71 -2.99 20.14
CA GLN A 63 -19.86 -2.09 20.38
C GLN A 63 -19.92 -0.87 19.46
N HIS A 64 -18.81 -0.52 18.80
CA HIS A 64 -18.69 0.73 18.05
C HIS A 64 -18.24 0.51 16.59
N VAL A 65 -17.50 -0.57 16.35
CA VAL A 65 -16.94 -0.91 15.03
C VAL A 65 -17.62 -2.17 14.54
N THR A 66 -18.30 -2.06 13.40
CA THR A 66 -18.90 -3.20 12.69
C THR A 66 -17.80 -4.03 12.02
N GLU A 67 -18.10 -5.29 11.65
CA GLU A 67 -17.16 -6.10 10.87
C GLU A 67 -16.86 -5.46 9.50
N GLN A 68 -17.85 -4.86 8.84
CA GLN A 68 -17.61 -4.12 7.59
C GLN A 68 -16.62 -2.97 7.79
N ALA A 69 -16.82 -2.15 8.82
CA ALA A 69 -15.90 -1.04 9.11
C ALA A 69 -14.50 -1.55 9.44
N ARG A 70 -14.40 -2.67 10.18
CA ARG A 70 -13.11 -3.34 10.45
C ARG A 70 -12.43 -3.73 9.14
N ASP A 71 -13.13 -4.39 8.23
CA ASP A 71 -12.56 -4.85 6.96
C ASP A 71 -12.08 -3.66 6.09
N GLU A 72 -12.89 -2.60 6.01
CA GLU A 72 -12.52 -1.37 5.29
C GLU A 72 -11.32 -0.66 5.93
N PHE A 73 -11.24 -0.58 7.25
CA PHE A 73 -10.09 -0.02 7.95
C PHE A 73 -8.82 -0.86 7.74
N VAL A 74 -8.95 -2.19 7.79
CA VAL A 74 -7.82 -3.09 7.58
C VAL A 74 -7.25 -2.91 6.18
N ASP A 75 -8.09 -2.89 5.15
CA ASP A 75 -7.66 -2.71 3.77
C ASP A 75 -6.92 -1.37 3.57
N GLN A 76 -7.51 -0.27 4.06
CA GLN A 76 -6.91 1.06 3.94
C GLN A 76 -5.60 1.19 4.73
N LEU A 77 -5.53 0.70 5.97
CA LEU A 77 -4.35 0.87 6.81
C LEU A 77 -3.21 -0.05 6.39
N GLN A 78 -3.51 -1.26 5.94
CA GLN A 78 -2.50 -2.12 5.33
C GLN A 78 -1.89 -1.44 4.11
N ARG A 79 -2.70 -0.80 3.26
CA ARG A 79 -2.18 -0.04 2.12
C ARG A 79 -1.28 1.11 2.54
N ILE A 80 -1.71 1.93 3.51
CA ILE A 80 -0.93 3.06 4.04
C ILE A 80 0.44 2.59 4.58
N VAL A 81 0.45 1.46 5.30
CA VAL A 81 1.68 0.90 5.85
C VAL A 81 2.56 0.28 4.76
N ASN A 82 1.98 -0.49 3.85
CA ASN A 82 2.69 -1.16 2.75
C ASN A 82 3.28 -0.19 1.72
N GLU A 83 2.63 0.96 1.51
CA GLU A 83 3.11 2.01 0.60
C GLU A 83 4.10 2.98 1.29
N GLY A 84 4.50 2.70 2.54
CA GLY A 84 5.48 3.50 3.28
C GLY A 84 4.97 4.88 3.72
N TRP A 85 3.66 5.12 3.68
CA TRP A 85 3.04 6.37 4.11
C TRP A 85 2.95 6.47 5.64
N TRP A 86 3.07 5.34 6.34
CA TRP A 86 3.20 5.28 7.79
C TRP A 86 4.65 5.18 8.23
N VAL A 87 5.09 6.10 9.08
CA VAL A 87 6.44 6.10 9.66
C VAL A 87 6.36 6.18 11.18
N GLN A 88 6.97 5.21 11.86
CA GLN A 88 7.10 5.23 13.32
C GLN A 88 8.35 5.99 13.74
N ASN A 89 8.18 7.00 14.60
CA ASN A 89 9.25 7.86 15.05
C ASN A 89 9.66 7.50 16.49
N TRP A 90 10.61 6.58 16.62
CA TRP A 90 11.13 6.14 17.92
C TRP A 90 12.39 6.92 18.32
N PRO A 91 12.53 7.35 19.59
CA PRO A 91 13.77 7.93 20.09
C PRO A 91 14.93 6.93 19.96
N GLY A 92 16.03 7.31 19.31
CA GLY A 92 17.23 6.47 19.18
C GLY A 92 17.42 5.76 17.84
N ARG A 93 16.52 5.95 16.87
CA ARG A 93 16.80 5.64 15.45
C ARG A 93 17.66 6.78 14.85
N SER A 94 18.87 6.45 14.42
CA SER A 94 19.82 7.34 13.73
C SER A 94 20.39 6.63 12.50
#